data_AF-A0A5C7M3L3-F1
#
_entry.id   AF-A0A5C7M3L3-F1
#
_cell.length_a   1.000
_cell.length_b   1.000
_cell.length_c   1.000
_cell.angle_alpha   90.00
_cell.angle_beta   90.00
_cell.angle_gamma   90.00
#
_symmetry.space_group_name_H-M   'P 1'
#
loop_
_entity.id
_entity.type
_entity.pdbx_description
1 polymer ?
#
loop_
_entity_poly.entity_id
_entity_poly.type
_entity_poly.pdbx_seq_one_letter_code
_entity_poly.pdbx_strand_id
1 'polypeptide(L)'
;MTASFDAAFEFTVMNPQIEGGLKLSHIKGDKGGQTFAGISRVYWPAWEGWPLLDAGAPFDNPLVVAALRSFYFKNFWLPINGENLPIRLATQVFDMAVNSGIDDAARCLQRVLGTVKVDGQIGIKTVVAARLSDPTKIAVKFVAERARHYAKCKPIFPGWFNRLALLLDRAMV
;
A
#
# COMPACT_ATOMS: atom_id res chain seq x y z
N MET A 1 -3.01 14.77 8.52
CA MET A 1 -3.46 13.45 8.00
C MET A 1 -4.32 12.79 9.07
N THR A 2 -5.01 11.70 8.76
CA THR A 2 -5.98 11.07 9.68
C THR A 2 -5.35 9.91 10.47
N ALA A 3 -5.96 9.54 11.60
CA ALA A 3 -5.52 8.39 12.38
C ALA A 3 -5.61 7.07 11.59
N SER A 4 -6.55 6.97 10.65
CA SER A 4 -6.73 5.80 9.78
C SER A 4 -5.57 5.63 8.80
N PHE A 5 -5.17 6.72 8.13
CA PHE A 5 -3.99 6.68 7.28
C PHE A 5 -2.74 6.35 8.09
N ASP A 6 -2.58 6.98 9.25
CA ASP A 6 -1.38 6.81 10.08
C ASP A 6 -1.18 5.35 10.49
N ALA A 7 -2.24 4.68 10.95
CA ALA A 7 -2.18 3.26 11.30
C ALA A 7 -1.86 2.36 10.09
N ALA A 8 -2.31 2.71 8.88
CA ALA A 8 -2.00 1.97 7.66
C ALA A 8 -0.58 2.24 7.16
N PHE A 9 -0.12 3.48 7.22
CA PHE A 9 1.22 3.91 6.85
C PHE A 9 2.28 3.25 7.73
N GLU A 10 2.09 3.26 9.04
CA GLU A 10 3.01 2.59 9.97
C GLU A 10 3.10 1.08 9.69
N PHE A 11 1.96 0.44 9.41
CA PHE A 11 1.93 -0.99 9.11
C PHE A 11 2.58 -1.33 7.77
N THR A 12 2.30 -0.58 6.71
CA THR A 12 2.74 -0.92 5.35
C THR A 12 4.15 -0.43 5.06
N VAL A 13 4.40 0.86 5.31
CA VAL A 13 5.62 1.55 4.84
C VAL A 13 6.73 1.47 5.88
N MET A 14 6.40 1.74 7.15
CA MET A 14 7.40 1.81 8.22
C MET A 14 7.80 0.43 8.76
N ASN A 15 6.95 -0.59 8.59
CA ASN A 15 7.24 -1.94 9.04
C ASN A 15 8.27 -2.63 8.13
N PRO A 16 9.48 -2.95 8.64
CA PRO A 16 10.52 -3.58 7.84
C PRO A 16 10.16 -5.00 7.36
N GLN A 17 9.18 -5.65 7.99
CA GLN A 17 8.70 -6.98 7.58
C GLN A 17 7.75 -6.93 6.37
N ILE A 18 7.23 -5.74 6.01
CA ILE A 18 6.20 -5.57 4.97
C ILE A 18 6.77 -4.97 3.68
N GLU A 19 7.37 -3.77 3.75
CA GLU A 19 7.94 -3.07 2.59
C GLU A 19 9.46 -2.82 2.71
N GLY A 20 10.06 -3.24 3.82
CA GLY A 20 11.51 -3.09 4.05
C GLY A 20 11.90 -1.84 4.83
N GLY A 21 10.94 -1.00 5.22
CA GLY A 21 11.12 0.15 6.09
C GLY A 21 11.90 1.31 5.44
N LEU A 22 12.49 2.16 6.28
CA LEU A 22 13.33 3.30 5.87
C LEU A 22 14.69 2.84 5.32
N LYS A 23 14.68 2.25 4.13
CA LYS A 23 15.88 1.72 3.47
C LYS A 23 16.11 2.42 2.14
N LEU A 24 17.32 2.95 1.96
CA LEU A 24 17.84 3.35 0.66
C LEU A 24 18.49 2.13 -0.02
N SER A 25 18.09 1.84 -1.24
CA SER A 25 18.67 0.79 -2.06
C SER A 25 19.17 1.35 -3.39
N HIS A 26 20.27 0.77 -3.86
CA HIS A 26 20.86 1.03 -5.16
C HIS A 26 20.96 -0.31 -5.90
N ILE A 27 20.30 -0.43 -7.05
CA ILE A 27 20.46 -1.62 -7.89
C ILE A 27 21.70 -1.40 -8.76
N LYS A 28 22.79 -2.11 -8.43
CA LYS A 28 24.07 -2.02 -9.17
C LYS A 28 23.88 -2.62 -10.57
N GLY A 29 23.96 -1.79 -11.61
CA GLY A 29 23.86 -2.20 -13.03
C GLY A 29 22.52 -1.91 -13.71
N ASP A 30 21.53 -1.38 -12.99
CA ASP A 30 20.26 -0.91 -13.55
C ASP A 30 20.26 0.63 -13.67
N LYS A 31 19.64 1.15 -14.74
CA LYS A 31 19.36 2.57 -14.93
C LYS A 31 18.30 3.11 -13.94
N GLY A 32 17.65 2.23 -13.17
CA GLY A 32 16.51 2.49 -12.27
C GLY A 32 16.75 3.38 -11.03
N GLY A 33 17.98 3.82 -10.77
CA GLY A 33 18.30 4.85 -9.78
C GLY A 33 18.05 4.46 -8.31
N GLN A 34 18.31 5.42 -7.41
CA GLN A 34 18.08 5.27 -5.96
C GLN A 34 16.61 4.98 -5.66
N THR A 35 16.34 4.05 -4.74
CA THR A 35 14.99 3.82 -4.21
C THR A 35 15.02 3.91 -2.69
N PHE A 36 14.23 4.82 -2.12
CA PHE A 36 14.11 5.02 -0.68
C PHE A 36 12.70 4.69 -0.21
N ALA A 37 12.56 3.72 0.70
CA ALA A 37 11.28 3.33 1.29
C ALA A 37 10.16 3.19 0.21
N GLY A 38 10.44 2.43 -0.85
CA GLY A 38 9.51 2.20 -1.97
C GLY A 38 9.48 3.30 -3.05
N ILE A 39 10.02 4.50 -2.80
CA ILE A 39 10.01 5.62 -3.74
C ILE A 39 11.25 5.56 -4.63
N SER A 40 11.08 5.26 -5.92
CA SER A 40 12.16 5.30 -6.90
C SER A 40 12.42 6.72 -7.40
N ARG A 41 13.69 7.12 -7.43
CA ARG A 41 14.14 8.43 -7.91
C ARG A 41 13.92 8.65 -9.39
N VAL A 42 13.91 7.58 -10.18
CA VAL A 42 13.66 7.65 -11.63
C VAL A 42 12.18 7.88 -11.92
N TYR A 43 11.29 7.20 -11.21
CA TYR A 43 9.84 7.35 -11.39
C TYR A 43 9.27 8.58 -10.67
N TRP A 44 9.89 8.99 -9.56
CA TRP A 44 9.47 10.12 -8.75
C TRP A 44 10.61 11.11 -8.51
N PRO A 45 11.19 11.70 -9.58
CA PRO A 45 12.36 12.58 -9.46
C PRO A 45 12.06 13.86 -8.69
N ALA A 46 10.79 14.30 -8.69
CA ALA A 46 10.32 15.49 -7.99
C ALA A 46 9.89 15.24 -6.54
N TRP A 47 10.13 14.05 -5.97
CA TRP A 47 9.79 13.80 -4.57
C TRP A 47 10.64 14.67 -3.64
N GLU A 48 9.96 15.41 -2.75
CA GLU A 48 10.55 16.40 -1.83
C GLU A 48 11.58 15.81 -0.84
N GLY A 49 11.59 14.49 -0.66
CA GLY A 49 12.58 13.82 0.17
C GLY A 49 13.98 13.73 -0.46
N TRP A 50 14.11 13.79 -1.79
CA TRP A 50 15.42 13.64 -2.43
C TRP A 50 16.45 14.69 -2.04
N PRO A 51 16.13 16.01 -2.05
CA PRO A 51 17.09 17.03 -1.61
C PRO A 51 17.53 16.86 -0.15
N LEU A 52 16.65 16.37 0.73
CA LEU A 52 16.97 16.11 2.14
C LEU A 52 17.98 14.97 2.27
N LEU A 53 17.74 13.86 1.56
CA LEU A 53 18.62 12.70 1.54
C LEU A 53 19.98 13.03 0.91
N ASP A 54 20.00 13.82 -0.16
CA ASP A 54 21.24 14.27 -0.80
C ASP A 54 22.06 15.19 0.10
N ALA A 55 21.40 15.98 0.94
CA ALA A 55 22.04 16.80 1.98
C ALA A 55 22.53 15.97 3.19
N GLY A 56 22.37 14.64 3.16
CA GLY A 56 22.82 13.74 4.22
C GLY A 56 21.88 13.66 5.43
N ALA A 57 20.62 14.06 5.29
CA ALA A 57 19.65 13.91 6.37
C ALA A 57 19.51 12.43 6.78
N PRO A 58 19.48 12.11 8.09
CA PRO A 58 19.13 10.77 8.56
C PRO A 58 17.78 10.33 8.01
N PHE A 59 17.61 9.02 7.80
CA PHE A 59 16.38 8.48 7.20
C PHE A 59 15.14 8.67 8.09
N ASP A 60 15.34 8.67 9.40
CA ASP A 60 14.34 8.92 10.44
C ASP A 60 14.17 10.42 10.75
N ASN A 61 14.84 11.30 10.00
CA ASN A 61 14.66 12.75 10.15
C ASN A 61 13.16 13.11 9.97
N PRO A 62 12.58 13.91 10.88
CA PRO A 62 11.16 14.26 10.83
C PRO A 62 10.69 14.86 9.50
N LEU A 63 11.54 15.63 8.81
CA LEU A 63 11.22 16.21 7.50
C LEU A 63 11.20 15.14 6.40
N VAL A 64 12.12 14.18 6.45
CA VAL A 64 12.14 13.04 5.51
C VAL A 64 10.89 12.17 5.72
N VAL A 65 10.55 11.86 6.97
CA VAL A 65 9.35 11.09 7.31
C VAL A 65 8.07 11.86 6.91
N ALA A 66 8.03 13.18 7.08
CA ALA A 66 6.89 14.00 6.65
C ALA A 66 6.73 14.00 5.11
N ALA A 67 7.84 14.09 4.37
CA ALA A 67 7.83 13.99 2.90
C ALA A 67 7.38 12.60 2.43
N LEU A 68 7.80 11.55 3.12
CA LEU A 68 7.40 10.16 2.87
C LEU A 68 5.90 9.97 3.10
N ARG A 69 5.40 10.39 4.27
CA ARG A 69 3.96 10.34 4.60
C ARG A 69 3.11 11.10 3.59
N SER A 70 3.54 12.30 3.21
CA SER A 70 2.83 13.12 2.22
C SER A 70 2.76 12.46 0.85
N PHE A 71 3.84 11.81 0.44
CA PHE A 71 3.88 11.04 -0.80
C PHE A 71 2.86 9.90 -0.79
N TYR A 72 2.87 9.03 0.22
CA TYR A 72 1.98 7.88 0.29
C TYR A 72 0.50 8.27 0.48
N PHE A 73 0.25 9.34 1.24
CA PHE A 73 -1.11 9.86 1.42
C PHE A 73 -1.69 10.30 0.07
N LYS A 74 -0.96 11.13 -0.68
CA LYS A 74 -1.41 11.71 -1.95
C LYS A 74 -1.51 10.67 -3.06
N ASN A 75 -0.49 9.82 -3.20
CA ASN A 75 -0.35 8.95 -4.37
C ASN A 75 -1.02 7.58 -4.20
N PHE A 76 -1.34 7.14 -2.99
CA PHE A 76 -1.91 5.80 -2.77
C PHE A 76 -3.17 5.83 -1.90
N TRP A 77 -3.15 6.52 -0.76
CA TRP A 77 -4.28 6.52 0.18
C TRP A 77 -5.52 7.26 -0.35
N LEU A 78 -5.33 8.47 -0.90
CA LEU A 78 -6.42 9.24 -1.50
C LEU A 78 -7.04 8.54 -2.72
N PRO A 79 -6.26 8.01 -3.70
CA PRO A 79 -6.81 7.30 -4.85
C PRO A 79 -7.64 6.06 -4.51
N ILE A 80 -7.32 5.35 -3.42
CA ILE A 80 -8.13 4.21 -2.97
C ILE A 80 -9.33 4.61 -2.11
N ASN A 81 -9.54 5.91 -1.89
CA ASN A 81 -10.58 6.44 -1.03
C ASN A 81 -10.48 5.90 0.42
N GLY A 82 -9.25 5.77 0.93
CA GLY A 82 -8.93 5.00 2.13
C GLY A 82 -9.67 5.49 3.39
N GLU A 83 -9.88 6.80 3.51
CA GLU A 83 -10.66 7.40 4.62
C GLU A 83 -12.09 6.88 4.70
N ASN A 84 -12.66 6.51 3.56
CA ASN A 84 -14.05 6.12 3.47
C ASN A 84 -14.23 4.60 3.56
N LEU A 85 -13.16 3.82 3.60
CA LEU A 85 -13.23 2.37 3.77
C LEU A 85 -13.16 1.98 5.27
N PRO A 86 -13.73 0.83 5.67
CA PRO A 86 -13.48 0.29 7.02
C PRO A 86 -11.97 0.10 7.24
N ILE A 87 -11.42 0.60 8.35
CA ILE A 87 -9.97 0.71 8.58
C ILE A 87 -9.18 -0.60 8.33
N ARG A 88 -9.74 -1.74 8.73
CA ARG A 88 -9.09 -3.06 8.51
C ARG A 88 -8.93 -3.34 7.02
N LEU A 89 -9.98 -3.08 6.24
CA LEU A 89 -9.98 -3.24 4.79
C LEU A 89 -9.12 -2.17 4.13
N ALA A 90 -9.24 -0.91 4.56
CA ALA A 90 -8.47 0.22 4.05
C ALA A 90 -6.96 -0.04 4.13
N THR A 91 -6.48 -0.57 5.26
CA THR A 91 -5.07 -0.93 5.44
C THR A 91 -4.62 -1.98 4.42
N GLN A 92 -5.41 -3.04 4.20
CA GLN A 92 -5.05 -4.09 3.24
C GLN A 92 -5.09 -3.62 1.79
N VAL A 93 -6.07 -2.79 1.44
CA VAL A 93 -6.21 -2.20 0.11
C VAL A 93 -5.05 -1.24 -0.15
N PHE A 94 -4.68 -0.41 0.82
CA PHE A 94 -3.51 0.47 0.76
C PHE A 94 -2.23 -0.33 0.58
N ASP A 95 -2.04 -1.37 1.39
CA ASP A 95 -0.90 -2.25 1.33
C ASP A 95 -0.74 -2.90 -0.06
N MET A 96 -1.84 -3.38 -0.64
CA MET A 96 -1.84 -3.92 -2.00
C MET A 96 -1.63 -2.83 -3.05
N ALA A 97 -2.18 -1.63 -2.87
CA ALA A 97 -2.00 -0.53 -3.81
C ALA A 97 -0.54 -0.09 -3.90
N VAL A 98 0.17 -0.08 -2.77
CA VAL A 98 1.62 0.18 -2.72
C VAL A 98 2.41 -0.94 -3.39
N ASN A 99 2.04 -2.19 -3.16
CA ASN A 99 2.81 -3.34 -3.64
C ASN A 99 2.53 -3.73 -5.11
N SER A 100 1.30 -3.59 -5.57
CA SER A 100 0.82 -4.08 -6.88
C SER A 100 0.16 -2.99 -7.71
N GLY A 101 0.01 -1.78 -7.19
CA GLY A 101 -0.65 -0.68 -7.88
C GLY A 101 -2.12 -0.51 -7.51
N ILE A 102 -2.59 0.72 -7.64
CA ILE A 102 -3.94 1.17 -7.24
C ILE A 102 -5.04 0.43 -8.01
N ASP A 103 -4.85 0.25 -9.33
CA ASP A 103 -5.84 -0.41 -10.19
C ASP A 103 -6.06 -1.87 -9.79
N ASP A 104 -4.98 -2.63 -9.56
CA ASP A 104 -5.07 -4.02 -9.12
C ASP A 104 -5.72 -4.15 -7.74
N ALA A 105 -5.34 -3.29 -6.78
CA ALA A 105 -5.95 -3.26 -5.46
C ALA A 105 -7.46 -2.95 -5.52
N ALA A 106 -7.85 -1.96 -6.32
CA ALA A 106 -9.24 -1.58 -6.50
C ALA A 106 -10.06 -2.69 -7.17
N ARG A 107 -9.53 -3.32 -8.22
CA ARG A 107 -10.22 -4.43 -8.90
C ARG A 107 -10.35 -5.66 -8.01
N CYS A 108 -9.34 -5.97 -7.20
CA CYS A 108 -9.42 -7.04 -6.19
C CYS A 108 -10.54 -6.75 -5.18
N LEU A 109 -10.61 -5.52 -4.65
CA LEU A 109 -11.67 -5.14 -3.72
C LEU A 109 -13.06 -5.29 -4.35
N GLN A 110 -13.25 -4.79 -5.56
CA GLN A 110 -14.52 -4.86 -6.27
C GLN A 110 -14.96 -6.31 -6.54
N ARG A 111 -14.03 -7.20 -6.92
CA ARG A 111 -14.30 -8.64 -7.07
C ARG A 111 -14.76 -9.28 -5.75
N VAL A 112 -14.09 -8.93 -4.65
CA VAL A 112 -14.40 -9.45 -3.30
C VAL A 112 -15.78 -8.97 -2.81
N LEU A 113 -16.15 -7.73 -3.12
CA LEU A 113 -17.46 -7.18 -2.81
C LEU A 113 -18.58 -7.85 -3.61
N GLY A 114 -18.33 -8.24 -4.86
CA GLY A 114 -19.23 -9.04 -5.70
C GLY A 114 -20.55 -8.35 -6.12
N THR A 115 -20.85 -7.18 -5.58
CA THR A 115 -22.09 -6.41 -5.78
C THR A 115 -21.88 -5.13 -6.59
N VAL A 116 -20.63 -4.81 -6.93
CA VAL A 116 -20.25 -3.61 -7.67
C VAL A 116 -19.49 -3.99 -8.95
N LYS A 117 -19.49 -3.08 -9.92
CA LYS A 117 -18.72 -3.24 -11.16
C LYS A 117 -17.22 -3.30 -10.84
N VAL A 118 -16.49 -4.17 -11.55
CA VAL A 118 -15.02 -4.25 -11.50
C VAL A 118 -14.42 -3.30 -12.55
N ASP A 119 -14.32 -2.02 -12.21
CA ASP A 119 -13.80 -0.97 -13.10
C ASP A 119 -12.45 -0.38 -12.66
N GLY A 120 -11.94 -0.75 -11.48
CA GLY A 120 -10.67 -0.27 -10.94
C GLY A 120 -10.76 1.08 -10.22
N GLN A 121 -11.96 1.63 -10.04
CA GLN A 121 -12.18 2.92 -9.38
C GLN A 121 -12.94 2.74 -8.05
N ILE A 122 -12.36 3.18 -6.94
CA ILE A 122 -13.02 3.12 -5.62
C ILE A 122 -13.92 4.35 -5.43
N GLY A 123 -15.02 4.37 -6.19
CA GLY A 123 -16.08 5.38 -6.07
C GLY A 123 -17.09 5.10 -4.96
N ILE A 124 -18.11 5.95 -4.85
CA ILE A 124 -19.13 5.87 -3.78
C ILE A 124 -19.82 4.50 -3.70
N LYS A 125 -20.07 3.83 -4.83
CA LYS A 125 -20.70 2.50 -4.86
C LYS A 125 -19.83 1.44 -4.19
N THR A 126 -18.52 1.44 -4.47
CA THR A 126 -17.54 0.53 -3.85
C THR A 126 -17.42 0.80 -2.35
N VAL A 127 -17.35 2.08 -1.96
CA VAL A 127 -17.32 2.49 -0.54
C VAL A 127 -18.55 2.02 0.22
N VAL A 128 -19.75 2.25 -0.31
CA VAL A 128 -21.01 1.84 0.33
C VAL A 128 -21.07 0.32 0.49
N ALA A 129 -20.75 -0.43 -0.56
CA ALA A 129 -20.71 -1.90 -0.49
C ALA A 129 -19.69 -2.40 0.55
N ALA A 130 -18.52 -1.78 0.64
CA ALA A 130 -17.50 -2.10 1.64
C ALA A 130 -17.98 -1.82 3.07
N ARG A 131 -18.66 -0.69 3.31
CA ARG A 131 -19.18 -0.33 4.63
C ARG A 131 -20.36 -1.19 5.09
N LEU A 132 -21.15 -1.72 4.16
CA LEU A 132 -22.25 -2.64 4.45
C LEU A 132 -21.77 -4.09 4.67
N SER A 133 -20.51 -4.39 4.37
CA SER A 133 -19.93 -5.71 4.57
C SER A 133 -19.46 -5.91 6.00
N ASP A 134 -19.49 -7.16 6.47
CA ASP A 134 -18.80 -7.53 7.70
C ASP A 134 -17.28 -7.26 7.54
N PRO A 135 -16.68 -6.43 8.41
CA PRO A 135 -15.33 -5.92 8.21
C PRO A 135 -14.26 -7.00 8.28
N THR A 136 -14.45 -8.03 9.12
CA THR A 136 -13.51 -9.14 9.25
C THR A 136 -13.62 -10.09 8.07
N LYS A 137 -14.84 -10.49 7.70
CA LYS A 137 -15.07 -11.39 6.56
C LYS A 137 -14.59 -10.77 5.26
N ILE A 138 -14.83 -9.49 5.02
CA ILE A 138 -14.40 -8.83 3.77
C ILE A 138 -12.89 -8.69 3.72
N ALA A 139 -12.24 -8.39 4.84
CA ALA A 139 -10.78 -8.32 4.96
C ALA A 139 -10.13 -9.70 4.70
N VAL A 140 -10.64 -10.78 5.30
CA VAL A 140 -10.14 -12.15 5.04
C VAL A 140 -10.33 -12.53 3.57
N LYS A 141 -11.50 -12.25 2.98
CA LYS A 141 -11.74 -12.50 1.55
C LYS A 141 -10.80 -11.68 0.66
N PHE A 142 -10.44 -10.47 1.06
CA PHE A 142 -9.49 -9.63 0.33
C PHE A 142 -8.08 -10.23 0.33
N VAL A 143 -7.59 -10.72 1.48
CA VAL A 143 -6.32 -11.47 1.55
C VAL A 143 -6.33 -12.68 0.61
N ALA A 144 -7.43 -13.44 0.61
CA ALA A 144 -7.57 -14.61 -0.27
C ALA A 144 -7.57 -14.22 -1.77
N GLU A 145 -8.27 -13.15 -2.15
CA GLU A 145 -8.27 -12.65 -3.53
C GLU A 145 -6.88 -12.14 -3.95
N ARG A 146 -6.16 -11.49 -3.04
CA ARG A 146 -4.78 -11.06 -3.28
C ARG A 146 -3.83 -12.24 -3.50
N ALA A 147 -4.00 -13.33 -2.76
CA ALA A 147 -3.25 -14.56 -3.01
C ALA A 147 -3.49 -15.11 -4.43
N ARG A 148 -4.75 -15.08 -4.91
CA ARG A 148 -5.09 -15.46 -6.30
C ARG A 148 -4.48 -14.51 -7.33
N HIS A 149 -4.41 -13.22 -7.03
CA HIS A 149 -3.74 -12.24 -7.87
C HIS A 149 -2.24 -12.56 -8.00
N TYR A 150 -1.54 -12.74 -6.88
CA TYR A 150 -0.11 -13.11 -6.87
C TYR A 150 0.19 -14.40 -7.62
N ALA A 151 -0.67 -15.40 -7.56
CA ALA A 151 -0.48 -16.66 -8.28
C ALA A 151 -0.42 -16.48 -9.81
N LYS A 152 -0.99 -15.38 -10.33
CA LYS A 152 -0.98 -15.01 -11.75
C LYS A 152 0.25 -14.17 -12.14
N CYS A 153 0.88 -13.50 -11.19
CA CYS A 153 2.10 -12.72 -11.42
C CYS A 153 3.31 -13.63 -11.63
N LYS A 154 4.23 -13.24 -12.52
CA LYS A 154 5.48 -13.97 -12.79
C LYS A 154 6.67 -13.00 -12.79
N PRO A 155 7.80 -13.33 -12.11
CA PRO A 155 7.99 -14.48 -11.23
C PRO A 155 7.20 -14.33 -9.91
N ILE A 156 7.01 -15.44 -9.18
CA ILE A 156 6.37 -15.44 -7.86
C ILE A 156 7.46 -15.34 -6.80
N PHE A 157 7.32 -14.40 -5.86
CA PHE A 157 8.29 -14.20 -4.78
C PHE A 157 7.75 -14.75 -3.45
N PRO A 158 8.49 -15.63 -2.74
CA PRO A 158 8.04 -16.19 -1.46
C PRO A 158 7.66 -15.14 -0.41
N GLY A 159 8.36 -14.01 -0.38
CA GLY A 159 8.08 -12.91 0.55
C GLY A 159 6.67 -12.32 0.43
N TRP A 160 6.02 -12.47 -0.74
CA TRP A 160 4.63 -12.04 -0.92
C TRP A 160 3.66 -12.82 -0.03
N PHE A 161 3.90 -14.10 0.22
CA PHE A 161 3.02 -14.92 1.06
C PHE A 161 3.26 -14.69 2.55
N ASN A 162 4.50 -14.38 2.96
CA ASN A 162 4.80 -13.94 4.33
C ASN A 162 4.04 -12.64 4.67
N ARG A 163 3.97 -11.71 3.70
CA ARG A 163 3.17 -10.48 3.83
C ARG A 163 1.67 -10.78 4.01
N LEU A 164 1.14 -11.78 3.30
CA LEU A 164 -0.27 -12.19 3.44
C LEU A 164 -0.58 -12.75 4.83
N ALA A 165 0.33 -13.50 5.45
CA ALA A 165 0.14 -14.02 6.81
C ALA A 165 -0.01 -12.87 7.83
N LEU A 166 0.87 -11.86 7.78
CA LEU A 166 0.81 -10.69 8.66
C LEU A 166 -0.47 -9.86 8.45
N LEU A 167 -0.93 -9.74 7.20
CA LEU A 167 -2.19 -9.06 6.87
C LEU A 167 -3.42 -9.82 7.37
N LEU A 168 -3.36 -11.16 7.37
CA LEU A 168 -4.43 -12.00 7.88
C LEU A 168 -4.56 -11.86 9.40
N ASP A 169 -3.45 -11.86 10.14
CA ASP A 169 -3.47 -11.64 11.60
C ASP A 169 -4.13 -10.29 11.92
N ARG A 170 -3.77 -9.23 11.18
CA ARG A 170 -4.39 -7.91 11.32
C ARG A 170 -5.87 -7.86 10.90
N ALA A 171 -6.30 -8.72 10.00
CA ALA A 171 -7.72 -8.81 9.63
C ALA A 171 -8.58 -9.25 10.82
N MET A 172 -8.02 -10.10 11.69
CA MET A 172 -8.73 -10.81 12.74
C MET A 172 -8.80 -10.06 14.08
N VAL A 173 -7.95 -9.05 14.31
CA VAL A 173 -7.84 -8.32 15.60
C VAL A 173 -8.21 -6.86 15.54
#